data_AF-A0A3D3ZHM5-F1
#
_entry.id   AF-A0A3D3ZHM5-F1
#
_cell.length_a   1.000
_cell.length_b   1.000
_cell.length_c   1.000
_cell.angle_alpha   90.00
_cell.angle_beta   90.00
_cell.angle_gamma   90.00
#
_symmetry.space_group_name_H-M   'P 1'
#
loop_
_entity.id
_entity.type
_entity.pdbx_description
1 polymer ?
#
loop_
_entity_poly.entity_id
_entity_poly.type
_entity_poly.pdbx_seq_one_letter_code
_entity_poly.pdbx_strand_id
1 'polypeptide(L)'
;KPLIDAIYTTEVYGSGPFAPLEQHLLLLPSDGITFNMSLGNKWLWNDVSTSRNSKKRRGSHQKEGVLYAFGRGIKQGFAAPNAEVYDLVPTVLHSMGLPLPHEFDGHILHELFVEERGQDDPALTMKNKGTEGGLAQRKLKKLLEV
;
A
#
# COMPACT_ATOMS: atom_id res chain seq x y z
N LYS A 1 21.01 -19.85 9.48
CA LYS A 1 20.51 -18.77 8.60
C LYS A 1 20.98 -17.43 9.13
N PRO A 2 21.27 -16.43 8.28
CA PRO A 2 21.52 -15.07 8.76
C PRO A 2 20.32 -14.58 9.58
N LEU A 3 20.58 -13.72 10.57
CA LEU A 3 19.55 -13.14 11.43
C LEU A 3 18.97 -11.85 10.84
N ILE A 4 19.80 -11.13 10.08
CA ILE A 4 19.52 -9.81 9.52
C ILE A 4 19.69 -9.93 8.00
N ASP A 5 18.73 -9.37 7.28
CA ASP A 5 18.72 -9.26 5.82
C ASP A 5 19.36 -7.94 5.37
N ALA A 6 19.05 -6.84 6.07
CA ALA A 6 19.61 -5.53 5.79
C ALA A 6 19.79 -4.69 7.06
N ILE A 7 20.77 -3.79 7.01
CA ILE A 7 21.03 -2.78 8.03
C ILE A 7 20.97 -1.43 7.34
N TYR A 8 20.21 -0.51 7.92
CA TYR A 8 20.09 0.85 7.44
C TYR A 8 20.39 1.85 8.55
N THR A 9 20.96 2.98 8.17
CA THR A 9 21.13 4.12 9.07
C THR A 9 20.10 5.21 8.76
N THR A 10 20.10 6.28 9.55
CA THR A 10 19.09 7.35 9.55
C THR A 10 18.75 7.93 8.17
N GLU A 11 19.65 7.85 7.19
CA GLU A 11 19.44 8.36 5.83
C GLU A 11 18.23 7.75 5.11
N VAL A 12 17.72 6.58 5.53
CA VAL A 12 16.52 5.98 4.92
C VAL A 12 15.24 6.77 5.15
N TYR A 13 15.20 7.65 6.15
CA TYR A 13 14.07 8.55 6.35
C TYR A 13 14.04 9.71 5.34
N GLY A 14 15.09 9.86 4.53
CA GLY A 14 15.22 10.94 3.58
C GLY A 14 15.30 12.31 4.25
N SER A 15 14.73 13.32 3.60
CA SER A 15 14.71 14.71 4.06
C SER A 15 13.27 15.22 4.16
N GLY A 16 12.98 16.01 5.19
CA GLY A 16 11.69 16.66 5.33
C GLY A 16 11.38 17.02 6.78
N PRO A 17 10.25 17.69 7.03
CA PRO A 17 9.86 18.10 8.38
C PRO A 17 9.61 16.93 9.34
N PHE A 18 9.50 15.70 8.82
CA PHE A 18 9.29 14.48 9.60
C PHE A 18 10.51 13.56 9.64
N ALA A 19 11.62 13.92 8.98
CA ALA A 19 12.86 13.17 9.11
C ALA A 19 13.39 13.36 10.55
N PRO A 20 13.71 12.27 11.27
CA PRO A 20 14.16 12.37 12.66
C PRO A 20 15.51 13.08 12.74
N LEU A 21 15.70 13.83 13.82
CA LEU A 21 16.97 14.52 14.09
C LEU A 21 18.00 13.60 14.72
N GLU A 22 17.54 12.60 15.46
CA GLU A 22 18.38 11.65 16.17
C GLU A 22 18.93 10.57 15.24
N GLN A 23 20.05 9.97 15.64
CA GLN A 23 20.62 8.84 14.91
C GLN A 23 19.80 7.58 15.15
N HIS A 24 19.43 6.92 14.06
CA HIS A 24 18.66 5.69 14.05
C HIS A 24 19.45 4.57 13.37
N LEU A 25 19.27 3.36 13.89
CA LEU A 25 19.72 2.12 13.28
C LEU A 25 18.50 1.24 13.04
N LEU A 26 18.21 0.93 11.79
CA LEU A 26 17.11 0.05 11.42
C LEU A 26 17.69 -1.31 11.01
N LEU A 27 17.15 -2.35 11.61
CA LEU A 27 17.54 -3.74 11.36
C LEU A 27 16.36 -4.45 10.71
N LEU A 28 16.55 -4.90 9.46
CA LEU A 28 15.57 -5.72 8.77
C LEU A 28 15.88 -7.20 9.06
N PRO A 29 15.05 -7.91 9.83
CA PRO A 29 15.28 -9.32 10.13
C PRO A 29 15.08 -10.19 8.89
N SER A 30 15.84 -11.28 8.79
CA SER A 30 15.59 -12.30 7.77
C SER A 30 14.26 -13.03 8.01
N ASP A 31 13.68 -13.63 6.96
CA ASP A 31 12.40 -14.34 7.06
C ASP A 31 12.32 -15.33 8.22
N GLY A 32 11.22 -15.21 8.98
CA GLY A 32 10.96 -16.02 10.16
C GLY A 32 11.85 -15.72 11.37
N ILE A 33 12.58 -14.60 11.37
CA ILE A 33 13.25 -14.04 12.55
C ILE A 33 12.42 -12.87 13.09
N THR A 34 12.25 -12.82 14.42
CA THR A 34 11.61 -11.70 15.11
C THR A 34 12.44 -11.24 16.31
N PHE A 35 12.16 -10.04 16.81
CA PHE A 35 12.80 -9.47 17.98
C PHE A 35 12.06 -9.82 19.27
N ASN A 36 12.80 -9.99 20.35
CA ASN A 36 12.24 -10.02 21.67
C ASN A 36 12.09 -8.61 22.23
N MET A 37 10.85 -8.17 22.43
CA MET A 37 10.57 -6.84 22.99
C MET A 37 10.68 -6.77 24.52
N SER A 38 10.89 -7.91 25.19
CA SER A 38 11.05 -7.93 26.64
C SER A 38 12.53 -7.86 27.01
N LEU A 39 12.84 -6.97 27.96
CA LEU A 39 14.19 -6.83 28.52
C LEU A 39 14.56 -8.04 29.40
N GLY A 40 15.86 -8.32 29.53
CA GLY A 40 16.38 -9.39 30.40
C GLY A 40 16.31 -10.80 29.80
N ASN A 41 15.92 -10.95 28.53
CA ASN A 41 15.99 -12.24 27.85
C ASN A 41 17.42 -12.62 27.51
N LYS A 42 17.73 -13.93 27.62
CA LYS A 42 19.04 -14.48 27.23
C LYS A 42 19.37 -14.26 25.76
N TRP A 43 18.35 -14.18 24.90
CA TRP A 43 18.48 -14.03 23.46
C TRP A 43 17.63 -12.86 22.96
N LEU A 44 18.22 -12.00 22.13
CA LEU A 44 17.53 -10.88 21.48
C LEU A 44 16.60 -11.35 20.36
N TRP A 45 16.94 -12.46 19.70
CA TRP A 45 16.30 -12.95 18.49
C TRP A 45 15.46 -14.19 18.77
N ASN A 46 14.34 -14.31 18.06
CA ASN A 46 13.50 -15.50 18.04
C ASN A 46 13.40 -16.03 16.61
N ASP A 47 13.65 -17.32 16.45
CA ASP A 47 13.37 -18.03 15.20
C ASP A 47 12.01 -18.72 15.32
N VAL A 48 11.06 -18.31 14.48
CA VAL A 48 9.68 -18.81 14.49
C VAL A 48 9.59 -20.29 14.09
N SER A 49 10.61 -20.81 13.40
CA SER A 49 10.69 -22.22 12.98
C SER A 49 11.21 -23.14 14.08
N THR A 50 12.09 -22.66 14.95
CA THR A 50 12.77 -23.47 15.99
C THR A 50 12.40 -23.09 17.42
N SER A 51 11.61 -22.04 17.62
CA SER A 51 11.18 -21.60 18.95
C SER A 51 10.45 -22.72 19.69
N ARG A 52 10.99 -23.09 20.85
CA ARG A 52 10.44 -24.08 21.80
C ARG A 52 9.06 -23.68 22.36
N ASN A 53 8.58 -22.48 22.01
CA ASN A 53 7.24 -21.95 22.30
C ASN A 53 6.38 -21.89 21.03
N SER A 54 6.33 -22.97 20.26
CA SER A 54 5.49 -23.15 19.05
C SER A 54 4.01 -22.78 19.27
N LYS A 55 3.54 -22.75 20.52
CA LYS A 55 2.21 -22.28 20.94
C LYS A 55 2.01 -20.75 20.90
N LYS A 56 3.04 -19.95 20.58
CA LYS A 56 2.97 -18.48 20.49
C LYS A 56 3.21 -17.96 19.06
N ARG A 57 2.76 -18.68 18.03
CA ARG A 57 2.68 -18.12 16.66
C ARG A 57 1.60 -17.03 16.62
N ARG A 58 2.01 -15.81 16.94
CA ARG A 58 1.21 -14.61 16.67
C ARG A 58 1.52 -14.19 15.23
N GLY A 59 0.51 -13.74 14.49
CA GLY A 59 0.74 -13.10 13.19
C GLY A 59 1.79 -12.00 13.34
N SER A 60 2.69 -11.91 12.38
CA SER A 60 3.67 -10.82 12.28
C SER A 60 3.41 -10.05 11.00
N HIS A 61 3.81 -8.78 10.98
CA HIS A 61 3.69 -7.95 9.78
C HIS A 61 4.74 -8.38 8.76
N GLN A 62 4.40 -8.26 7.47
CA GLN A 62 5.30 -8.51 6.36
C GLN A 62 5.44 -7.25 5.52
N LYS A 63 6.60 -7.07 4.88
CA LYS A 63 6.87 -5.92 4.02
C LYS A 63 6.14 -6.05 2.68
N GLU A 64 6.06 -7.26 2.13
CA GLU A 64 5.27 -7.53 0.92
C GLU A 64 3.77 -7.57 1.26
N GLY A 65 3.03 -6.64 0.65
CA GLY A 65 1.56 -6.62 0.70
C GLY A 65 0.92 -7.53 -0.35
N VAL A 66 -0.41 -7.57 -0.34
CA VAL A 66 -1.20 -8.22 -1.39
C VAL A 66 -2.25 -7.24 -1.88
N LEU A 67 -2.31 -7.04 -3.20
CA LEU A 67 -3.31 -6.20 -3.86
C LEU A 67 -4.35 -7.09 -4.55
N TYR A 68 -5.63 -6.90 -4.19
CA TYR A 68 -6.76 -7.46 -4.92
C TYR A 68 -7.67 -6.33 -5.37
N ALA A 69 -8.00 -6.32 -6.66
CA ALA A 69 -8.99 -5.44 -7.24
C ALA A 69 -10.04 -6.28 -7.98
N PHE A 70 -11.31 -5.92 -7.83
CA PHE A 70 -12.41 -6.62 -8.45
C PHE A 70 -13.56 -5.65 -8.71
N GLY A 71 -14.27 -5.86 -9.82
CA GLY A 71 -15.46 -5.11 -10.18
C GLY A 71 -15.46 -4.66 -11.62
N ARG A 72 -16.52 -3.95 -12.01
CA ARG A 72 -16.66 -3.40 -13.37
C ARG A 72 -15.50 -2.45 -13.66
N GLY A 73 -14.80 -2.70 -14.76
CA GLY A 73 -13.69 -1.86 -15.22
C GLY A 73 -12.31 -2.31 -14.74
N ILE A 74 -12.21 -3.32 -13.87
CA ILE A 74 -10.93 -3.91 -13.46
C ILE A 74 -10.56 -5.04 -14.43
N LYS A 75 -9.31 -5.05 -14.88
CA LYS A 75 -8.76 -6.05 -15.81
C LYS A 75 -8.58 -7.39 -15.10
N GLN A 76 -9.19 -8.45 -15.66
CA GLN A 76 -9.02 -9.80 -15.12
C GLN A 76 -7.62 -10.35 -15.41
N GLY A 77 -7.03 -11.05 -14.44
CA GLY A 77 -5.73 -11.72 -14.60
C GLY A 77 -4.54 -10.76 -14.64
N PHE A 78 -4.74 -9.47 -14.35
CA PHE A 78 -3.65 -8.53 -14.21
C PHE A 78 -2.84 -8.84 -12.94
N ALA A 79 -1.55 -9.09 -13.12
CA ALA A 79 -0.58 -9.06 -12.04
C ALA A 79 0.06 -7.67 -12.01
N ALA A 80 0.17 -7.09 -10.81
CA ALA A 80 0.76 -5.77 -10.61
C ALA A 80 2.17 -5.95 -9.99
N PRO A 81 3.18 -6.40 -10.75
CA PRO A 81 4.47 -6.82 -10.19
C PRO A 81 5.26 -5.69 -9.53
N ASN A 82 5.00 -4.44 -9.93
CA ASN A 82 5.70 -3.25 -9.45
C ASN A 82 4.76 -2.30 -8.70
N ALA A 83 3.58 -2.76 -8.28
CA ALA A 83 2.66 -1.92 -7.53
C ALA A 83 3.18 -1.69 -6.11
N GLU A 84 3.16 -0.43 -5.70
CA GLU A 84 3.51 -0.01 -4.36
C GLU A 84 2.26 0.40 -3.57
N VAL A 85 2.37 0.40 -2.24
CA VAL A 85 1.26 0.86 -1.38
C VAL A 85 0.90 2.33 -1.66
N TYR A 86 1.87 3.13 -2.11
CA TYR A 86 1.70 4.55 -2.45
C TYR A 86 0.81 4.76 -3.69
N ASP A 87 0.72 3.77 -4.58
CA ASP A 87 -0.09 3.83 -5.80
C ASP A 87 -1.59 3.71 -5.51
N LEU A 88 -1.95 3.18 -4.33
CA LEU A 88 -3.33 2.85 -4.00
C LEU A 88 -4.24 4.08 -4.00
N VAL A 89 -3.82 5.16 -3.33
CA VAL A 89 -4.61 6.39 -3.21
C VAL A 89 -4.87 7.05 -4.57
N PRO A 90 -3.85 7.40 -5.38
CA PRO A 90 -4.08 8.02 -6.68
C PRO A 90 -4.90 7.10 -7.61
N THR A 91 -4.68 5.78 -7.57
CA THR A 91 -5.46 4.81 -8.36
C THR A 91 -6.93 4.78 -7.99
N VAL A 92 -7.26 4.76 -6.69
CA VAL A 92 -8.65 4.75 -6.22
C VAL A 92 -9.36 6.07 -6.54
N LEU A 93 -8.73 7.22 -6.30
CA LEU A 93 -9.30 8.52 -6.64
C LEU A 93 -9.57 8.64 -8.15
N HIS A 94 -8.63 8.18 -8.98
CA HIS A 94 -8.80 8.11 -10.43
C HIS A 94 -10.00 7.24 -10.83
N SER A 95 -10.14 6.04 -10.25
CA SER A 95 -11.26 5.14 -10.52
C SER A 95 -12.63 5.74 -10.19
N MET A 96 -12.67 6.69 -9.24
CA MET A 96 -13.87 7.39 -8.80
C MET A 96 -14.14 8.67 -9.60
N GLY A 97 -13.29 9.03 -10.56
CA GLY A 97 -13.37 10.30 -11.27
C GLY A 97 -13.25 11.50 -10.33
N LEU A 98 -12.42 11.38 -9.28
CA LEU A 98 -12.12 12.46 -8.34
C LEU A 98 -10.80 13.15 -8.73
N PRO A 99 -10.66 14.45 -8.43
CA PRO A 99 -9.40 15.16 -8.66
C PRO A 99 -8.28 14.59 -7.78
N LEU A 100 -7.04 14.74 -8.24
CA LEU A 100 -5.84 14.52 -7.44
C LEU A 100 -5.40 15.86 -6.87
N PRO A 101 -5.75 16.20 -5.62
CA PRO A 101 -5.56 17.55 -5.09
C PRO A 101 -4.08 17.88 -4.80
N HIS A 102 -3.25 16.85 -4.70
CA HIS A 102 -1.83 16.95 -4.38
C HIS A 102 -1.05 15.98 -5.27
N GLU A 103 0.25 16.24 -5.40
CA GLU A 103 1.18 15.24 -5.92
C GLU A 103 1.31 14.12 -4.89
N PHE A 104 1.15 12.88 -5.36
CA PHE A 104 1.37 11.67 -4.57
C PHE A 104 2.75 11.11 -4.93
N ASP A 105 3.43 10.49 -3.97
CA ASP A 105 4.69 9.79 -4.23
C ASP A 105 4.50 8.60 -5.17
N GLY A 106 3.32 7.96 -5.10
CA GLY A 106 2.89 6.89 -6.00
C GLY A 106 2.21 7.41 -7.27
N HIS A 107 1.91 6.47 -8.17
CA HIS A 107 1.31 6.74 -9.47
C HIS A 107 -0.01 5.99 -9.65
N ILE A 108 -0.77 6.35 -10.69
CA ILE A 108 -1.99 5.62 -11.05
C ILE A 108 -1.58 4.32 -11.76
N LEU A 109 -2.07 3.17 -11.26
CA LEU A 109 -1.94 1.87 -11.91
C LEU A 109 -2.92 1.77 -13.11
N HIS A 110 -2.62 2.48 -14.19
CA HIS A 110 -3.50 2.52 -15.36
C HIS A 110 -3.76 1.13 -15.96
N GLU A 111 -2.79 0.23 -15.88
CA GLU A 111 -2.86 -1.13 -16.42
C GLU A 111 -3.82 -2.03 -15.64
N LEU A 112 -4.24 -1.61 -14.44
CA LEU A 112 -5.24 -2.27 -13.63
C LEU A 112 -6.64 -2.19 -14.26
N PHE A 113 -6.89 -1.17 -15.08
CA PHE A 113 -8.18 -0.96 -15.70
C PHE A 113 -8.25 -1.63 -17.08
N VAL A 114 -9.46 -2.02 -17.47
CA VAL A 114 -9.70 -2.45 -18.86
C VAL A 114 -9.45 -1.26 -19.79
N GLU A 115 -8.75 -1.48 -20.91
CA GLU A 115 -8.59 -0.45 -21.93
C GLU A 115 -9.97 0.04 -22.39
N GLU A 116 -10.17 1.36 -22.42
CA GLU A 116 -11.34 1.93 -23.06
C GLU A 116 -11.22 1.66 -24.57
N ARG A 117 -11.91 0.64 -25.07
CA ARG A 117 -12.16 0.52 -26.51
C ARG A 117 -12.89 1.79 -26.92
N GLY A 118 -12.21 2.60 -27.72
CA GLY A 118 -12.62 3.97 -28.05
C GLY A 118 -14.12 4.05 -28.38
N GLN A 119 -14.80 4.95 -27.67
CA GLN A 119 -16.08 5.64 -27.94
C GLN A 119 -17.30 4.90 -28.55
N ASP A 120 -17.21 3.66 -29.00
CA ASP A 120 -18.27 2.95 -29.72
C ASP A 120 -18.90 1.80 -28.92
N ASP A 121 -18.58 1.66 -27.62
CA ASP A 121 -19.32 0.76 -26.72
C ASP A 121 -20.54 1.49 -26.12
N PRO A 122 -21.79 1.13 -26.49
CA PRO A 122 -23.00 1.76 -25.98
C PRO A 122 -23.13 1.66 -24.44
N ALA A 123 -22.48 0.69 -23.81
CA ALA A 123 -22.46 0.52 -22.36
C ALA A 123 -21.55 1.52 -21.63
N LEU A 124 -20.59 2.14 -22.35
CA LEU A 124 -19.75 3.25 -21.87
C LEU A 124 -20.37 4.62 -22.21
N THR A 125 -21.11 4.74 -23.31
CA THR A 125 -21.91 5.96 -23.61
C THR A 125 -22.98 6.23 -22.54
N MET A 126 -23.44 5.18 -21.84
CA MET A 126 -24.32 5.26 -20.67
C MET A 126 -23.63 5.79 -19.39
N LYS A 127 -22.30 6.04 -19.37
CA LYS A 127 -21.61 6.61 -18.19
C LYS A 127 -21.79 8.12 -18.01
N ASN A 128 -22.30 8.85 -19.01
CA ASN A 128 -22.57 10.29 -18.85
C ASN A 128 -24.01 10.65 -18.47
N LYS A 129 -24.89 9.66 -18.25
CA LYS A 129 -26.30 9.90 -17.88
C LYS A 129 -26.76 9.23 -16.58
N GLY A 130 -25.88 8.51 -15.89
CA GLY A 130 -26.20 7.88 -14.61
C GLY A 130 -25.72 8.72 -13.42
N THR A 131 -26.62 9.56 -12.87
CA THR A 131 -26.49 10.37 -11.65
C THR A 131 -25.37 11.41 -11.62
N GLU A 132 -25.76 12.68 -11.62
CA GLU A 132 -24.94 13.77 -11.10
C GLU A 132 -24.24 13.36 -9.80
N GLY A 133 -22.91 13.30 -9.82
CA GLY A 133 -22.10 13.16 -8.63
C GLY A 133 -22.34 11.88 -7.84
N GLY A 134 -21.55 10.82 -8.06
CA GLY A 134 -21.51 9.70 -7.11
C GLY A 134 -21.34 10.21 -5.67
N LEU A 135 -21.75 9.44 -4.64
CA LEU A 135 -21.76 9.89 -3.23
C LEU A 135 -20.46 10.60 -2.82
N ALA A 136 -19.31 10.11 -3.31
CA ALA A 136 -18.01 10.72 -3.08
C ALA A 136 -17.85 12.12 -3.71
N GLN A 137 -18.25 12.31 -4.96
CA GLN A 137 -18.23 13.63 -5.64
C GLN A 137 -19.15 14.62 -4.92
N ARG A 138 -20.34 14.18 -4.47
CA ARG A 138 -21.26 15.01 -3.66
C ARG A 138 -20.65 15.41 -2.32
N LYS A 139 -20.00 14.48 -1.62
CA LYS A 139 -19.30 14.76 -0.37
C LYS A 139 -18.12 15.72 -0.58
N LEU A 140 -17.37 15.54 -1.67
CA LEU A 140 -16.26 16.43 -2.03
C LEU A 140 -16.76 17.86 -2.30
N LYS A 141 -17.82 18.02 -3.09
CA LYS A 141 -18.43 19.33 -3.34
C LYS A 141 -18.81 20.03 -2.04
N LYS A 142 -19.45 19.32 -1.10
CA LYS A 142 -19.82 19.87 0.21
C LYS A 142 -18.60 20.29 1.06
N LEU A 143 -17.48 19.58 0.95
CA LEU A 143 -16.24 19.93 1.67
C LEU A 143 -15.56 21.18 1.09
N LEU A 144 -15.69 21.43 -0.21
CA LEU A 144 -15.10 22.58 -0.90
C LEU A 144 -15.94 23.87 -0.78
N GLU A 145 -17.19 23.76 -0.33
CA GLU A 145 -18.10 24.90 -0.08
C GLU A 145 -17.91 25.55 1.31
N VAL A 146 -17.02 25.00 2.14
CA VAL A 146 -16.67 25.48 3.50
C VAL A 146 -15.35 26.24 3.45
#